data_AF-A0AB38JE13-F1
#
_entry.id   AF-A0AB38JE13-F1
#
_cell.length_a   1.000
_cell.length_b   1.000
_cell.length_c   1.000
_cell.angle_alpha   90.00
_cell.angle_beta   90.00
_cell.angle_gamma   90.00
#
_symmetry.space_group_name_H-M   'P 1'
#
loop_
_entity.id
_entity.type
_entity.pdbx_description
1 polymer ?
#
loop_
_entity_poly.entity_id
_entity_poly.type
_entity_poly.pdbx_seq_one_letter_code
_entity_poly.pdbx_strand_id
1 'polypeptide(L)'
;MTMTSGPRVLAARAYRDGTPWWTIEIPELTSTAPNGVEIVATGGAVSTRGIPAAARELAAVHLDVGVDEVDVRVSVEAPPEVLAIWDEGARAEEAARAALRHAGALRREAVRTLRADGYTVEAVAAALRISPARVSQLAATPDAGDALADTA
;
A
#
# COMPACT_ATOMS: atom_id res chain seq x y z
N MET A 1 6.67 -46.16 -1.67
CA MET A 1 5.35 -45.50 -1.74
C MET A 1 5.62 -44.02 -1.87
N THR A 2 5.61 -43.52 -3.10
CA THR A 2 6.06 -42.15 -3.44
C THR A 2 4.84 -41.26 -3.44
N MET A 3 4.63 -40.49 -2.37
CA MET A 3 3.70 -39.36 -2.41
C MET A 3 4.51 -38.12 -2.77
N THR A 4 4.55 -37.79 -4.06
CA THR A 4 5.00 -36.48 -4.53
C THR A 4 3.92 -35.46 -4.16
N SER A 5 3.84 -35.09 -2.89
CA SER A 5 3.10 -33.91 -2.48
C SER A 5 4.03 -32.72 -2.75
N GLY A 6 3.54 -31.73 -3.52
CA GLY A 6 4.27 -30.47 -3.68
C GLY A 6 4.55 -29.82 -2.31
N PRO A 7 5.46 -28.83 -2.25
CA PRO A 7 5.87 -28.22 -0.99
C PRO A 7 4.64 -27.71 -0.24
N ARG A 8 4.57 -28.05 1.06
CA ARG A 8 3.44 -27.64 1.90
C ARG A 8 3.53 -26.13 2.13
N VAL A 9 2.50 -25.41 1.68
CA VAL A 9 2.43 -23.96 1.85
C VAL A 9 1.89 -23.63 3.24
N LEU A 10 2.63 -22.84 4.00
CA LEU A 10 2.29 -22.39 5.35
C LEU A 10 2.35 -20.86 5.43
N ALA A 11 1.58 -20.26 6.34
CA ALA A 11 1.64 -18.84 6.60
C ALA A 11 2.37 -18.58 7.92
N ALA A 12 3.28 -17.60 7.90
CA ALA A 12 3.97 -17.16 9.10
C ALA A 12 3.75 -15.67 9.31
N ARG A 13 3.64 -15.26 10.56
CA ARG A 13 3.73 -13.86 10.96
C ARG A 13 5.04 -13.57 11.63
N ALA A 14 5.63 -12.42 11.34
CA ALA A 14 6.83 -11.96 12.00
C ALA A 14 6.64 -10.55 12.54
N TYR A 15 6.93 -10.33 13.82
CA TYR A 15 6.69 -9.06 14.50
C TYR A 15 7.76 -8.76 15.55
N ARG A 16 7.72 -7.53 16.07
CA ARG A 16 8.53 -7.09 17.22
C ARG A 16 7.67 -7.06 18.46
N ASP A 17 8.13 -7.70 19.52
CA ASP A 17 7.47 -7.78 20.83
C ASP A 17 8.24 -7.06 21.94
N GLY A 18 9.19 -6.20 21.57
CA GLY A 18 10.09 -5.50 22.49
C GLY A 18 11.45 -6.20 22.68
N THR A 19 11.65 -7.38 22.09
CA THR A 19 12.96 -8.05 22.05
C THR A 19 13.85 -7.56 20.90
N PRO A 20 15.19 -7.73 21.00
CA PRO A 20 16.11 -7.30 19.96
C PRO A 20 16.09 -8.21 18.71
N TRP A 21 15.41 -9.35 18.74
CA TRP A 21 15.16 -10.20 17.57
C TRP A 21 13.71 -10.05 17.05
N TRP A 22 13.45 -10.65 15.89
CA TRP A 22 12.11 -10.84 15.34
C TRP A 22 11.52 -12.11 15.91
N THR A 23 10.27 -12.04 16.35
CA THR A 23 9.48 -13.21 16.72
C THR A 23 8.74 -13.69 15.47
N ILE A 24 8.79 -15.00 15.22
CA ILE A 24 8.15 -15.64 14.07
C ILE A 24 7.18 -16.68 14.59
N GLU A 25 5.95 -16.68 14.10
CA GLU A 25 4.95 -17.68 14.46
C GLU A 25 4.31 -18.28 13.22
N ILE A 26 4.05 -19.59 13.26
CA ILE A 26 3.34 -20.32 12.21
C ILE A 26 2.04 -20.86 12.82
N PRO A 27 0.91 -20.13 12.71
CA PRO A 27 -0.33 -20.48 13.42
C PRO A 27 -0.88 -21.86 13.11
N GLU A 28 -0.60 -22.39 11.91
CA GLU A 28 -1.07 -23.73 11.50
C GLU A 28 -0.27 -24.87 12.16
N LEU A 29 0.85 -24.56 12.80
CA LEU A 29 1.70 -25.51 13.48
C LEU A 29 1.56 -25.33 14.99
N THR A 30 0.93 -26.30 15.64
CA THR A 30 0.77 -26.32 17.10
C THR A 30 1.36 -27.58 17.71
N SER A 31 1.76 -27.48 18.97
CA SER A 31 2.24 -28.58 19.81
C SER A 31 1.58 -28.53 21.17
N THR A 32 1.33 -29.69 21.77
CA THR A 32 0.78 -29.77 23.14
C THR A 32 1.91 -29.70 24.16
N ALA A 33 1.94 -28.65 24.98
CA ALA A 33 2.90 -28.53 26.07
C ALA A 33 2.58 -29.53 27.21
N PRO A 34 3.55 -29.84 28.12
CA PRO A 34 3.34 -30.81 29.20
C PRO A 34 2.18 -30.50 30.15
N ASN A 35 1.72 -29.25 30.19
CA ASN A 35 0.56 -28.79 30.96
C ASN A 35 -0.78 -28.89 30.20
N GLY A 36 -0.79 -29.50 29.01
CA GLY A 36 -1.97 -29.69 28.16
C GLY A 36 -2.37 -28.46 27.34
N VAL A 37 -1.61 -27.37 27.39
CA VAL A 37 -1.87 -26.15 26.60
C VAL A 37 -1.30 -26.32 25.19
N GLU A 38 -2.08 -26.01 24.17
CA GLU A 38 -1.58 -25.90 22.80
C GLU A 38 -0.76 -24.62 22.64
N ILE A 39 0.46 -24.77 22.14
CA ILE A 39 1.37 -23.67 21.82
C ILE A 39 1.61 -23.65 20.31
N VAL A 40 1.61 -22.45 19.74
CA VAL A 40 1.96 -22.21 18.34
C VAL A 40 3.47 -22.40 18.18
N ALA A 41 3.89 -22.90 17.02
CA ALA A 41 5.30 -22.97 16.65
C ALA A 41 5.86 -21.54 16.58
N THR A 42 6.77 -21.22 17.51
CA THR A 42 7.41 -19.91 17.63
C THR A 42 8.92 -20.06 17.43
N GLY A 43 9.49 -19.24 16.56
CA GLY A 43 10.93 -19.12 16.32
C GLY A 43 11.38 -17.66 16.33
N GLY A 44 12.63 -17.41 15.94
CA GLY A 44 13.13 -16.04 15.88
C GLY A 44 14.24 -15.82 14.86
N ALA A 45 14.41 -14.56 14.44
CA ALA A 45 15.45 -14.13 13.52
C ALA A 45 16.10 -12.82 13.96
N VAL A 46 17.42 -12.69 13.81
CA VAL A 46 18.15 -11.47 14.19
C VAL A 46 17.99 -10.32 13.19
N SER A 47 17.51 -10.60 11.98
CA SER A 47 17.33 -9.61 10.92
C SER A 47 16.10 -9.92 10.07
N THR A 48 15.53 -8.90 9.44
CA THR A 48 14.39 -9.05 8.52
C THR A 48 14.68 -10.01 7.37
N ARG A 49 15.90 -9.95 6.82
CA ARG A 49 16.35 -10.84 5.73
C ARG A 49 16.45 -12.31 6.16
N GLY A 50 16.68 -12.56 7.46
CA GLY A 50 16.77 -13.91 8.01
C GLY A 50 15.41 -14.55 8.30
N ILE A 51 14.33 -13.76 8.36
CA ILE A 51 12.99 -14.24 8.71
C ILE A 51 12.53 -15.41 7.81
N PRO A 52 12.64 -15.32 6.47
CA PRO A 52 12.15 -16.42 5.61
C PRO A 52 12.91 -17.74 5.83
N ALA A 53 14.22 -17.68 6.07
CA ALA A 53 15.02 -18.88 6.33
C ALA A 53 14.64 -19.50 7.67
N ALA A 54 14.60 -18.69 8.74
CA ALA A 54 14.21 -19.14 10.08
C ALA A 54 12.78 -19.71 10.13
N ALA A 55 11.84 -19.13 9.36
CA ALA A 55 10.48 -19.63 9.28
C ALA A 55 10.39 -21.01 8.60
N ARG A 56 11.16 -21.24 7.53
CA ARG A 56 11.22 -22.56 6.87
C ARG A 56 11.89 -23.61 7.75
N GLU A 57 12.97 -23.25 8.43
CA GLU A 57 13.65 -24.12 9.39
C GLU A 57 12.70 -24.51 10.53
N LEU A 58 11.96 -23.56 11.10
CA LEU A 58 10.94 -23.80 12.12
C LEU A 58 9.87 -24.79 11.62
N ALA A 59 9.34 -24.58 10.41
CA ALA A 59 8.32 -25.45 9.83
C ALA A 59 8.86 -26.88 9.57
N ALA A 60 10.06 -26.99 9.00
CA ALA A 60 10.69 -28.26 8.67
C ALA A 60 10.95 -29.10 9.94
N VAL A 61 11.48 -28.46 10.99
CA VAL A 61 11.71 -29.11 12.30
C VAL A 61 10.40 -29.56 12.93
N HIS A 62 9.35 -28.73 12.90
CA HIS A 62 8.06 -29.07 13.51
C HIS A 62 7.35 -30.21 12.77
N LEU A 63 7.51 -30.28 11.45
CA LEU A 63 6.88 -31.31 10.60
C LEU A 63 7.73 -32.57 10.41
N ASP A 64 8.98 -32.58 10.89
CA ASP A 64 9.96 -33.65 10.66
C ASP A 64 10.18 -33.95 9.16
N VAL A 65 10.35 -32.89 8.36
CA VAL A 65 10.57 -32.96 6.90
C VAL A 65 11.78 -32.12 6.48
N GLY A 66 12.23 -32.28 5.24
CA GLY A 66 13.26 -31.42 4.66
C GLY A 66 12.78 -29.98 4.46
N VAL A 67 13.70 -29.01 4.54
CA VAL A 67 13.42 -27.58 4.31
C VAL A 67 12.88 -27.31 2.89
N ASP A 68 13.26 -28.13 1.91
CA ASP A 68 12.77 -28.03 0.53
C ASP A 68 11.34 -28.56 0.34
N GLU A 69 10.77 -29.20 1.36
CA GLU A 69 9.41 -29.76 1.36
C GLU A 69 8.37 -28.76 1.93
N VAL A 70 8.82 -27.58 2.39
CA VAL A 70 7.97 -26.52 2.96
C VAL A 70 8.15 -25.20 2.21
N ASP A 71 7.03 -24.54 1.93
CA ASP A 71 7.01 -23.16 1.44
C ASP A 71 6.32 -22.28 2.49
N VAL A 72 7.07 -21.39 3.13
CA VAL A 72 6.55 -20.52 4.19
C VAL A 72 6.42 -19.09 3.70
N ARG A 73 5.18 -18.60 3.63
CA ARG A 73 4.86 -17.22 3.26
C ARG A 73 4.82 -16.37 4.52
N VAL A 74 5.81 -15.50 4.68
CA VAL A 74 5.93 -14.66 5.86
C VAL A 74 5.32 -13.27 5.61
N SER A 75 4.40 -12.84 6.47
CA SER A 75 3.99 -11.44 6.61
C SER A 75 4.71 -10.78 7.77
N VAL A 76 5.36 -9.65 7.52
CA VAL A 76 5.93 -8.82 8.59
C VAL A 76 4.85 -7.86 9.09
N GLU A 77 4.52 -7.95 10.36
CA GLU A 77 3.51 -7.12 11.00
C GLU A 77 4.14 -5.89 11.65
N ALA A 78 3.41 -4.78 11.58
CA ALA A 78 3.70 -3.56 12.31
C ALA A 78 2.55 -3.30 13.31
N PRO A 79 2.81 -2.55 14.40
CA PRO A 79 1.75 -2.23 15.35
C PRO A 79 0.54 -1.57 14.66
N PRO A 80 -0.70 -1.98 14.99
CA PRO A 80 -1.90 -1.47 14.32
C PRO A 80 -2.02 0.05 14.33
N GLU A 81 -1.57 0.70 15.40
CA GLU A 81 -1.56 2.16 15.54
C GLU A 81 -0.61 2.85 14.55
N VAL A 82 0.52 2.22 14.21
CA VAL A 82 1.47 2.75 13.23
C VAL A 82 0.90 2.60 11.81
N LEU A 83 0.29 1.45 11.52
CA LEU A 83 -0.40 1.21 10.24
C LEU A 83 -1.55 2.21 10.04
N ALA A 84 -2.34 2.47 11.08
CA ALA A 84 -3.42 3.45 11.01
C ALA A 84 -2.92 4.87 10.68
N ILE A 85 -1.79 5.29 11.25
CA ILE A 85 -1.16 6.58 10.93
C ILE A 85 -0.69 6.62 9.47
N TRP A 86 -0.05 5.56 9.00
CA TRP A 86 0.40 5.44 7.61
C TRP A 86 -0.78 5.54 6.63
N ASP A 87 -1.84 4.78 6.88
CA ASP A 87 -3.03 4.74 6.04
C ASP A 87 -3.81 6.06 6.06
N GLU A 88 -3.84 6.77 7.20
CA GLU A 88 -4.41 8.12 7.28
C GLU A 88 -3.61 9.10 6.42
N GLY A 89 -2.28 9.03 6.45
CA GLY A 89 -1.42 9.83 5.57
C GLY A 89 -1.69 9.57 4.09
N ALA A 90 -1.78 8.30 3.69
CA ALA A 90 -2.10 7.92 2.31
C ALA A 90 -3.46 8.47 1.86
N ARG A 91 -4.50 8.34 2.71
CA ARG A 91 -5.83 8.89 2.45
C ARG A 91 -5.82 10.42 2.34
N ALA A 92 -5.06 11.10 3.20
CA ALA A 92 -4.91 12.55 3.15
C ALA A 92 -4.24 13.01 1.84
N GLU A 93 -3.22 12.29 1.36
CA GLU A 93 -2.60 12.61 0.08
C GLU A 93 -3.55 12.42 -1.10
N GLU A 94 -4.33 11.33 -1.11
CA GLU A 94 -5.33 11.08 -2.15
C GLU A 94 -6.39 12.19 -2.19
N ALA A 95 -6.88 12.58 -1.02
CA ALA A 95 -7.82 13.70 -0.86
C ALA A 95 -7.21 15.02 -1.36
N ALA A 96 -5.95 15.30 -1.02
CA ALA A 96 -5.24 16.50 -1.49
C ALA A 96 -5.08 16.50 -3.02
N ARG A 97 -4.70 15.37 -3.62
CA ARG A 97 -4.61 15.22 -5.08
C ARG A 97 -5.96 15.45 -5.75
N ALA A 98 -7.05 14.90 -5.18
CA ALA A 98 -8.40 15.12 -5.69
C ALA A 98 -8.82 16.60 -5.58
N ALA A 99 -8.58 17.24 -4.44
CA ALA A 99 -8.88 18.65 -4.22
C ALA A 99 -8.10 19.55 -5.19
N LEU A 100 -6.81 19.28 -5.45
CA LEU A 100 -6.01 20.02 -6.41
C LEU A 100 -6.52 19.85 -7.85
N ARG A 101 -6.93 18.64 -8.25
CA ARG A 101 -7.56 18.40 -9.57
C ARG A 101 -8.86 19.20 -9.71
N HIS A 102 -9.72 19.13 -8.70
CA HIS A 102 -10.98 19.86 -8.68
C HIS A 102 -10.77 21.39 -8.73
N ALA A 103 -9.87 21.92 -7.91
CA ALA A 103 -9.52 23.33 -7.92
C ALA A 103 -8.87 23.76 -9.26
N GLY A 104 -8.19 22.86 -9.96
CA GLY A 104 -7.71 23.09 -11.32
C GLY A 104 -8.85 23.21 -12.33
N ALA A 105 -9.82 22.30 -12.27
CA ALA A 105 -10.99 22.29 -13.14
C ALA A 105 -11.83 23.56 -12.98
N LEU A 106 -12.16 23.94 -11.74
CA LEU A 106 -12.92 25.17 -11.45
C LEU A 106 -12.23 26.43 -11.98
N ARG A 107 -10.89 26.51 -11.89
CA ARG A 107 -10.14 27.65 -12.44
C ARG A 107 -10.22 27.71 -13.96
N ARG A 108 -10.15 26.57 -14.65
CA ARG A 108 -10.30 26.51 -16.12
C ARG A 108 -11.71 26.88 -16.54
N GLU A 109 -12.71 26.37 -15.84
CA GLU A 109 -14.12 26.71 -16.04
C GLU A 109 -14.35 28.22 -15.91
N ALA A 110 -13.93 28.83 -14.79
CA ALA A 110 -14.08 30.27 -14.59
C ALA A 110 -13.43 31.11 -15.70
N VAL A 111 -12.21 30.75 -16.15
CA VAL A 111 -11.54 31.42 -17.26
C VAL A 111 -12.34 31.26 -18.56
N ARG A 112 -12.80 30.04 -18.88
CA ARG A 112 -13.58 29.78 -20.11
C ARG A 112 -14.90 30.52 -20.11
N THR A 113 -15.62 30.58 -18.98
CA THR A 113 -16.87 31.32 -18.85
C THR A 113 -16.66 32.80 -19.15
N LEU A 114 -15.68 33.46 -18.50
CA LEU A 114 -15.41 34.87 -18.79
C LEU A 114 -14.99 35.13 -20.25
N ARG A 115 -14.23 34.20 -20.85
CA ARG A 115 -13.85 34.30 -22.26
C ARG A 115 -15.04 34.15 -23.19
N ALA A 116 -15.99 33.27 -22.88
CA ALA A 116 -17.24 33.09 -23.61
C ALA A 116 -18.16 34.32 -23.50
N ASP A 117 -18.15 34.99 -22.36
CA ASP A 117 -18.86 36.26 -22.12
C ASP A 117 -18.19 37.47 -22.82
N GLY A 118 -17.13 37.24 -23.61
CA GLY A 118 -16.48 38.26 -24.43
C GLY A 118 -15.36 39.04 -23.73
N TYR A 119 -14.98 38.68 -22.50
CA TYR A 119 -13.86 39.36 -21.81
C TYR A 119 -12.55 39.10 -22.54
N THR A 120 -11.74 40.15 -22.73
CA THR A 120 -10.37 40.01 -23.27
C THR A 120 -9.47 39.29 -22.28
N VAL A 121 -8.35 38.72 -22.75
CA VAL A 121 -7.37 38.04 -21.88
C VAL A 121 -6.88 38.95 -20.75
N GLU A 122 -6.67 40.24 -21.04
CA GLU A 122 -6.27 41.25 -20.07
C GLU A 122 -7.36 41.52 -19.03
N ALA A 123 -8.62 41.61 -19.47
CA ALA A 123 -9.75 41.81 -18.56
C ALA A 123 -9.93 40.60 -17.62
N VAL A 124 -9.76 39.37 -18.13
CA VAL A 124 -9.79 38.16 -17.29
C VAL A 124 -8.62 38.11 -16.32
N ALA A 125 -7.41 38.45 -16.78
CA ALA A 125 -6.21 38.50 -15.94
C ALA A 125 -6.39 39.50 -14.77
N ALA A 126 -6.93 40.69 -15.06
CA ALA A 126 -7.24 41.69 -14.05
C ALA A 126 -8.33 41.21 -13.08
N ALA A 127 -9.45 40.67 -13.59
CA ALA A 127 -10.58 40.22 -12.77
C ALA A 127 -10.21 39.07 -11.84
N LEU A 128 -9.43 38.10 -12.32
CA LEU A 128 -9.01 36.91 -11.55
C LEU A 128 -7.69 37.09 -10.81
N ARG A 129 -7.03 38.25 -10.96
CA ARG A 129 -5.72 38.58 -10.37
C ARG A 129 -4.65 37.55 -10.67
N ILE A 130 -4.57 37.13 -11.94
CA ILE A 130 -3.56 36.19 -12.45
C ILE A 130 -2.87 36.79 -13.68
N SER A 131 -1.72 36.24 -14.07
CA SER A 131 -1.01 36.73 -15.26
C SER A 131 -1.75 36.38 -16.55
N PRO A 132 -1.63 37.20 -17.62
CA PRO A 132 -2.19 36.89 -18.93
C PRO A 132 -1.72 35.54 -19.49
N ALA A 133 -0.45 35.19 -19.26
CA ALA A 133 0.09 33.88 -19.65
C ALA A 133 -0.65 32.72 -18.96
N ARG A 134 -1.03 32.89 -17.69
CA ARG A 134 -1.79 31.88 -16.95
C ARG A 134 -3.21 31.75 -17.46
N VAL A 135 -3.85 32.85 -17.86
CA VAL A 135 -5.16 32.84 -18.53
C VAL A 135 -5.09 32.02 -19.81
N SER A 136 -4.10 32.28 -20.68
CA SER A 136 -3.93 31.54 -21.93
C SER A 136 -3.68 30.05 -21.71
N GLN A 137 -2.87 29.67 -20.72
CA GLN A 137 -2.65 28.26 -20.36
C GLN A 137 -3.94 27.57 -19.90
N LEU A 138 -4.73 28.24 -19.05
CA LEU A 138 -5.98 27.69 -18.53
C LEU A 138 -7.08 27.58 -19.60
N ALA A 139 -7.07 28.49 -20.59
CA ALA A 139 -7.97 28.44 -21.73
C ALA A 139 -7.58 27.38 -22.77
N ALA A 140 -6.28 27.12 -22.94
CA ALA A 140 -5.76 26.17 -23.93
C ALA A 140 -5.68 24.72 -23.44
N THR A 141 -5.77 24.49 -22.12
CA THR A 141 -5.72 23.13 -21.55
C THR A 141 -7.07 22.45 -21.78
N PRO A 142 -7.14 21.37 -22.60
CA PRO A 142 -8.36 20.59 -22.75
C PRO A 142 -8.72 19.96 -21.40
N ASP A 143 -10.00 19.87 -21.08
CA ASP A 143 -10.38 19.07 -19.92
C ASP A 143 -10.13 17.60 -20.21
N ALA A 144 -9.56 16.88 -19.24
CA ALA A 144 -9.34 15.45 -19.34
C ALA A 144 -10.64 14.64 -19.55
N GLY A 145 -11.82 15.27 -19.39
CA GLY A 145 -13.12 14.70 -19.74
C GLY A 145 -13.44 14.69 -21.25
N ASP A 146 -12.92 15.65 -22.03
CA ASP A 146 -13.18 15.71 -23.48
C ASP A 146 -12.27 14.75 -24.26
N ALA A 147 -11.06 14.46 -23.76
CA ALA A 147 -10.11 13.55 -24.42
C ALA A 147 -10.57 12.08 -24.45
N LEU A 148 -11.51 11.69 -23.58
CA LEU A 148 -12.11 10.34 -23.57
C LEU A 148 -13.35 10.23 -24.47
N ALA A 149 -13.96 11.34 -24.86
CA ALA A 149 -15.15 11.34 -25.72
C ALA A 149 -14.81 11.26 -27.22
N ASP A 150 -13.57 11.57 -27.61
CA ASP A 150 -13.13 11.64 -29.01
C ASP A 150 -12.52 10.32 -29.55
N THR A 151 -12.63 9.22 -28.79
CA THR A 151 -12.09 7.89 -29.18
C THR A 151 -13.18 6.80 -29.34
N ALA A 152 -14.45 7.19 -29.44
CA ALA A 152 -15.59 6.28 -29.63
C ALA A 152 -16.31 6.56 -30.95
#